data_AF-F0YMP0-F1
#
_entry.id   AF-F0YMP0-F1
#
_cell.length_a   1.000
_cell.length_b   1.000
_cell.length_c   1.000
_cell.angle_alpha   90.00
_cell.angle_beta   90.00
_cell.angle_gamma   90.00
#
_symmetry.space_group_name_H-M   'P 1'
#
loop_
_entity.id
_entity.type
_entity.pdbx_description
1 polymer ?
#
loop_
_entity_poly.entity_id
_entity_poly.type
_entity_poly.pdbx_seq_one_letter_code
_entity_poly.pdbx_strand_id
1 'polypeptide(L)'
;PCMPGKRVGRICPDKCRVLSSKAAPMLLIFDDAEFGVRDGPGQPKQLAIFKTRDDLRQDAAMLQSMRQMDALWLNAGHECWLRTYTVAATDVDVGWIEVVRGAKETAEIQSVWGSGAMGAFQNNTLNSYLVEHNDDPKMYQGAQERFCASCAACCVSTYVLGIADRHNGNIMLSTDGRLFHIDFGHVLGHFKKIKGTGIKREKTKLVLTPEMMFVINEG
;
A
#
# COMPACT_ATOMS: atom_id res chain seq x y z
N PRO A 1 16.98 -8.53 -0.40
CA PRO A 1 15.99 -9.51 -0.94
C PRO A 1 14.90 -8.86 -1.79
N CYS A 2 14.27 -7.78 -1.32
CA CYS A 2 13.13 -7.16 -2.02
C CYS A 2 13.47 -6.43 -3.33
N MET A 3 14.74 -6.09 -3.58
CA MET A 3 15.17 -5.44 -4.82
C MET A 3 16.49 -6.09 -5.28
N PRO A 4 16.43 -7.14 -6.11
CA PRO A 4 17.62 -7.74 -6.70
C PRO A 4 18.45 -6.68 -7.45
N GLY A 5 19.77 -6.73 -7.31
CA GLY A 5 20.69 -5.75 -7.92
C GLY A 5 20.93 -4.50 -7.08
N LYS A 6 20.08 -4.17 -6.10
CA LYS A 6 20.36 -3.09 -5.15
C LYS A 6 21.18 -3.58 -3.97
N ARG A 7 22.23 -2.83 -3.63
CA ARG A 7 23.09 -3.07 -2.47
C ARG A 7 22.78 -2.06 -1.37
N VAL A 8 22.71 -2.55 -0.14
CA VAL A 8 22.54 -1.72 1.05
C VAL A 8 23.87 -1.60 1.79
N GLY A 9 24.14 -0.43 2.35
CA GLY A 9 25.29 -0.12 3.19
C GLY A 9 25.01 -0.45 4.65
N ARG A 10 25.48 0.41 5.56
CA ARG A 10 25.24 0.25 6.99
C ARG A 10 23.77 0.49 7.33
N ILE A 11 23.28 -0.20 8.35
CA ILE A 11 22.01 0.15 8.99
C ILE A 11 22.14 1.53 9.66
N CYS A 12 21.08 2.33 9.64
CA CYS A 12 20.95 3.60 10.37
C CYS A 12 20.04 3.36 11.59
N PRO A 13 20.57 2.93 12.76
CA PRO A 13 19.74 2.45 13.88
C PRO A 13 18.78 3.50 14.40
N ASP A 14 19.23 4.75 14.52
CA ASP A 14 18.44 5.86 15.07
C ASP A 14 17.24 6.25 14.21
N LYS A 15 17.18 5.76 12.97
CA LYS A 15 16.06 6.01 12.04
C LYS A 15 15.17 4.78 11.87
N CYS A 16 15.57 3.63 12.39
CA CYS A 16 14.75 2.41 12.38
C CYS A 16 13.64 2.53 13.43
N ARG A 17 12.49 1.91 13.16
CA ARG A 17 11.36 1.95 14.11
C ARG A 17 10.49 0.70 14.02
N VAL A 18 9.85 0.37 15.12
CA VAL A 18 8.78 -0.64 15.14
C VAL A 18 7.49 0.03 14.66
N LEU A 19 6.82 -0.59 13.69
CA LEU A 19 5.53 -0.12 13.19
C LEU A 19 4.41 -0.56 14.14
N SER A 20 3.34 0.24 14.22
CA SER A 20 2.26 0.12 15.21
C SER A 20 1.28 -1.04 14.98
N SER A 21 1.49 -1.88 13.96
CA SER A 21 0.59 -3.01 13.66
C SER A 21 0.78 -4.17 14.66
N LYS A 22 -0.21 -5.08 14.73
CA LYS A 22 -0.23 -6.19 15.70
C LYS A 22 1.02 -7.08 15.65
N ALA A 23 1.58 -7.28 14.45
CA ALA A 23 2.78 -8.10 14.25
C ALA A 23 4.09 -7.35 14.61
N ALA A 24 4.00 -6.05 14.95
CA ALA A 24 5.11 -5.18 15.30
C ALA A 24 6.32 -5.30 14.33
N PRO A 25 6.12 -5.19 13.00
CA PRO A 25 7.21 -5.31 12.05
C PRO A 25 8.18 -4.13 12.18
N MET A 26 9.45 -4.36 11.85
CA MET A 26 10.50 -3.33 11.94
C MET A 26 10.71 -2.65 10.60
N LEU A 27 10.54 -1.34 10.55
CA LEU A 27 11.05 -0.51 9.46
C LEU A 27 12.56 -0.32 9.64
N LEU A 28 13.33 -0.88 8.72
CA LEU A 28 14.78 -0.78 8.69
C LEU A 28 15.22 0.20 7.61
N ILE A 29 16.21 1.03 7.96
CA ILE A 29 16.78 2.06 7.09
C ILE A 29 18.27 1.81 6.96
N PHE A 30 18.76 1.83 5.72
CA PHE A 30 20.14 1.57 5.37
C PHE A 30 20.71 2.72 4.54
N ASP A 31 22.01 2.93 4.62
CA ASP A 31 22.74 3.72 3.63
C ASP A 31 22.65 3.07 2.25
N ASP A 32 22.69 3.87 1.18
CA ASP A 32 22.87 3.34 -0.16
C ASP A 32 24.35 2.96 -0.37
N ALA A 33 24.62 1.70 -0.71
CA ALA A 33 25.97 1.19 -0.85
C ALA A 33 26.75 1.86 -2.01
N GLU A 34 26.05 2.39 -3.02
CA GLU A 34 26.68 3.09 -4.16
C GLU A 34 27.19 4.48 -3.77
N PHE A 35 26.57 5.13 -2.78
CA PHE A 35 26.88 6.51 -2.37
C PHE A 35 27.72 6.58 -1.09
N GLY A 36 27.95 5.44 -0.43
CA GLY A 36 28.83 5.30 0.73
C GLY A 36 28.24 5.84 2.04
N VAL A 37 29.07 5.85 3.09
CA VAL A 37 28.70 6.35 4.43
C VAL A 37 28.92 7.85 4.47
N ARG A 38 27.92 8.63 4.08
CA ARG A 38 27.90 10.05 4.38
C ARG A 38 26.58 10.36 5.09
N ASP A 39 26.64 11.13 6.17
CA ASP A 39 25.45 11.67 6.79
C ASP A 39 25.26 13.10 6.30
N GLY A 40 24.24 13.30 5.48
CA GLY A 40 23.86 14.62 4.97
C GLY A 40 22.42 14.63 4.49
N PRO A 41 21.75 15.80 4.54
CA PRO A 41 20.41 15.96 4.00
C PRO A 41 20.40 15.64 2.50
N GLY A 42 19.35 14.96 2.03
CA GLY A 42 19.17 14.60 0.62
C GLY A 42 19.86 13.32 0.15
N GLN A 43 20.54 12.58 1.03
CA GLN A 43 21.17 11.33 0.62
C GLN A 43 20.17 10.17 0.44
N PRO A 44 20.33 9.37 -0.63
CA PRO A 44 19.48 8.20 -0.84
C PRO A 44 19.73 7.20 0.30
N LYS A 45 18.65 6.82 0.97
CA LYS A 45 18.63 5.74 1.95
C LYS A 45 17.82 4.60 1.37
N GLN A 46 18.16 3.35 1.66
CA GLN A 46 17.36 2.18 1.29
C GLN A 46 16.47 1.77 2.47
N LEU A 47 15.21 1.42 2.18
CA LEU A 47 14.22 1.10 3.21
C LEU A 47 13.65 -0.30 2.94
N ALA A 48 13.46 -1.06 4.00
CA ALA A 48 12.76 -2.34 3.95
C ALA A 48 12.03 -2.57 5.28
N ILE A 49 10.90 -3.25 5.22
CA ILE A 49 10.22 -3.74 6.41
C ILE A 49 10.66 -5.18 6.64
N PHE A 50 11.16 -5.48 7.83
CA PHE A 50 11.44 -6.82 8.30
C PHE A 50 10.30 -7.29 9.20
N LYS A 51 9.73 -8.45 8.89
CA LYS A 51 8.56 -8.99 9.58
C LYS A 51 8.86 -10.40 10.07
N THR A 52 8.44 -10.68 11.30
CA THR A 52 8.57 -11.98 11.94
C THR A 52 7.21 -12.41 12.47
N ARG A 53 7.02 -13.73 12.64
CA ARG A 53 5.80 -14.36 13.17
C ARG A 53 4.57 -14.27 12.26
N ASP A 54 4.77 -13.98 10.97
CA ASP A 54 3.73 -13.98 9.95
C ASP A 54 4.22 -14.68 8.68
N ASP A 55 3.40 -15.56 8.13
CA ASP A 55 3.69 -16.28 6.89
C ASP A 55 3.53 -15.38 5.66
N LEU A 56 4.64 -14.85 5.16
CA LEU A 56 4.67 -13.96 4.01
C LEU A 56 4.56 -14.65 2.65
N ARG A 57 4.47 -16.00 2.60
CA ARG A 57 4.31 -16.73 1.33
C ARG A 57 2.97 -16.40 0.68
N GLN A 58 1.95 -16.19 1.50
CA GLN A 58 0.61 -15.82 1.02
C GLN A 58 0.62 -14.43 0.37
N ASP A 59 1.21 -13.43 1.02
CA ASP A 59 1.41 -12.09 0.45
C ASP A 59 2.19 -12.14 -0.86
N ALA A 60 3.31 -12.87 -0.89
CA ALA A 60 4.13 -13.01 -2.08
C ALA A 60 3.35 -13.62 -3.26
N ALA A 61 2.53 -14.65 -2.99
CA ALA A 61 1.69 -15.29 -4.01
C ALA A 61 0.60 -14.33 -4.53
N MET A 62 -0.06 -13.58 -3.66
CA MET A 62 -1.10 -12.62 -4.08
C MET A 62 -0.53 -11.51 -4.93
N LEU A 63 0.59 -10.93 -4.51
CA LEU A 63 1.29 -9.90 -5.29
C LEU A 63 1.72 -10.44 -6.65
N GLN A 64 2.17 -11.69 -6.73
CA GLN A 64 2.51 -12.30 -8.01
C GLN A 64 1.29 -12.49 -8.92
N SER A 65 0.15 -12.94 -8.39
CA SER A 65 -1.10 -13.03 -9.16
C SER A 65 -1.53 -11.66 -9.68
N MET A 66 -1.46 -10.63 -8.84
CA MET A 66 -1.77 -9.25 -9.23
C MET A 66 -0.85 -8.74 -10.35
N ARG A 67 0.46 -9.07 -10.33
CA ARG A 67 1.37 -8.75 -11.46
C ARG A 67 0.96 -9.42 -12.76
N GLN A 68 0.47 -10.66 -12.70
CA GLN A 68 -0.03 -11.35 -13.90
C GLN A 68 -1.32 -10.69 -14.41
N MET A 69 -2.22 -10.27 -13.52
CA MET A 69 -3.43 -9.54 -13.92
C MET A 69 -3.08 -8.21 -14.62
N ASP A 70 -2.13 -7.45 -14.07
CA ASP A 70 -1.64 -6.20 -14.67
C ASP A 70 -1.02 -6.43 -16.05
N ALA A 71 -0.19 -7.48 -16.21
CA ALA A 71 0.37 -7.85 -17.50
C ALA A 71 -0.71 -8.24 -18.53
N LEU A 72 -1.78 -8.93 -18.11
CA LEU A 72 -2.90 -9.28 -18.97
C LEU A 72 -3.69 -8.05 -19.43
N TRP A 73 -3.93 -7.09 -18.53
CA TRP A 73 -4.59 -5.83 -18.88
C TRP A 73 -3.74 -5.00 -19.84
N LEU A 74 -2.43 -4.90 -19.59
CA LEU A 74 -1.53 -4.20 -20.49
C LEU A 74 -1.50 -4.82 -21.89
N ASN A 75 -1.48 -6.16 -21.98
CA ASN A 75 -1.55 -6.88 -23.24
C ASN A 75 -2.90 -6.67 -23.98
N ALA A 76 -3.96 -6.37 -23.25
CA ALA A 76 -5.26 -6.00 -23.80
C ALA A 76 -5.39 -4.50 -24.15
N GLY A 77 -4.34 -3.70 -23.94
CA GLY A 77 -4.33 -2.26 -24.22
C GLY A 77 -4.87 -1.40 -23.06
N HIS A 78 -4.94 -1.93 -21.85
CA HIS A 78 -5.41 -1.23 -20.66
C HIS A 78 -4.25 -0.99 -19.68
N GLU A 79 -3.81 0.26 -19.57
CA GLU A 79 -2.83 0.66 -18.54
C GLU A 79 -3.57 0.93 -17.21
N CYS A 80 -3.63 -0.11 -16.38
CA CYS A 80 -4.36 -0.08 -15.12
C CYS A 80 -3.58 0.54 -13.95
N TRP A 81 -2.29 0.87 -14.16
CA TRP A 81 -1.42 1.47 -13.15
C TRP A 81 -1.39 0.70 -11.82
N LEU A 82 -1.53 -0.63 -11.85
CA LEU A 82 -1.55 -1.43 -10.63
C LEU A 82 -0.16 -1.41 -9.97
N ARG A 83 -0.06 -0.81 -8.78
CA ARG A 83 1.18 -0.83 -8.01
C ARG A 83 1.26 -2.12 -7.20
N THR A 84 2.25 -2.96 -7.52
CA THR A 84 2.68 -4.06 -6.65
C THR A 84 4.02 -3.72 -6.01
N TYR A 85 4.30 -4.34 -4.86
CA TYR A 85 5.55 -4.23 -4.13
C TYR A 85 6.14 -5.63 -3.92
N THR A 86 7.41 -5.71 -3.57
CA THR A 86 8.08 -7.00 -3.40
C THR A 86 7.96 -7.51 -1.97
N VAL A 87 7.58 -8.79 -1.85
CA VAL A 87 7.62 -9.54 -0.60
C VAL A 87 8.52 -10.75 -0.80
N ALA A 88 9.52 -10.89 0.06
CA ALA A 88 10.46 -12.00 0.06
C ALA A 88 10.32 -12.76 1.38
N ALA A 89 9.59 -13.88 1.36
CA ALA A 89 9.59 -14.85 2.44
C ALA A 89 10.96 -15.55 2.46
N THR A 90 11.75 -15.34 3.53
CA THR A 90 13.12 -15.84 3.62
C THR A 90 13.27 -17.02 4.57
N ASP A 91 12.30 -17.22 5.47
CA ASP A 91 12.21 -18.39 6.36
C ASP A 91 10.73 -18.63 6.73
N VAL A 92 10.46 -19.66 7.53
CA VAL A 92 9.15 -19.88 8.17
C VAL A 92 8.81 -18.67 9.03
N ASP A 93 7.66 -18.06 8.73
CA ASP A 93 7.13 -16.87 9.42
C ASP A 93 8.09 -15.67 9.47
N VAL A 94 9.07 -15.59 8.56
CA VAL A 94 10.05 -14.50 8.49
C VAL A 94 10.23 -14.03 7.06
N GLY A 95 10.26 -12.72 6.86
CA GLY A 95 10.66 -12.17 5.58
C GLY A 95 10.71 -10.66 5.52
N TRP A 96 10.83 -10.19 4.29
CA TRP A 96 11.10 -8.81 3.96
C TRP A 96 10.03 -8.25 3.03
N ILE A 97 9.65 -7.00 3.24
CA ILE A 97 8.66 -6.28 2.46
C ILE A 97 9.31 -4.99 1.96
N GLU A 98 9.17 -4.72 0.66
CA GLU A 98 9.55 -3.45 0.04
C GLU A 98 8.75 -2.29 0.64
N VAL A 99 9.44 -1.18 0.90
CA VAL A 99 8.78 0.08 1.26
C VAL A 99 8.52 0.88 -0.01
N VAL A 100 7.24 1.06 -0.34
CA VAL A 100 6.82 1.98 -1.41
C VAL A 100 6.95 3.40 -0.90
N ARG A 101 7.87 4.17 -1.51
CA ARG A 101 8.11 5.57 -1.15
C ARG A 101 6.99 6.47 -1.64
N GLY A 102 6.80 7.59 -0.95
CA GLY A 102 5.79 8.57 -1.32
C GLY A 102 4.39 7.97 -1.28
N ALA A 103 4.13 7.02 -0.37
CA ALA A 103 2.81 6.45 -0.16
C ALA A 103 2.45 6.49 1.31
N LYS A 104 1.16 6.72 1.60
CA LYS A 104 0.58 6.73 2.94
C LYS A 104 -0.65 5.83 2.99
N GLU A 105 -0.93 5.28 4.17
CA GLU A 105 -2.18 4.55 4.40
C GLU A 105 -3.34 5.54 4.25
N THR A 106 -4.46 5.12 3.64
CA THR A 106 -5.61 6.01 3.51
C THR A 106 -6.20 6.37 4.89
N ALA A 107 -6.03 5.50 5.89
CA ALA A 107 -6.35 5.83 7.29
C ALA A 107 -5.49 6.97 7.85
N GLU A 108 -4.19 6.99 7.55
CA GLU A 108 -3.29 8.07 7.95
C GLU A 108 -3.70 9.38 7.24
N ILE A 109 -3.98 9.31 5.94
CA ILE A 109 -4.45 10.47 5.17
C ILE A 109 -5.74 11.03 5.77
N GLN A 110 -6.72 10.19 6.08
CA GLN A 110 -7.95 10.61 6.74
C GLN A 110 -7.69 11.26 8.11
N SER A 111 -6.72 10.75 8.88
CA SER A 111 -6.41 11.32 10.19
C SER A 111 -5.74 12.70 10.11
N VAL A 112 -4.93 12.96 9.08
CA VAL A 112 -4.15 14.20 8.93
C VAL A 112 -4.94 15.26 8.15
N TRP A 113 -5.62 14.86 7.07
CA TRP A 113 -6.40 15.76 6.21
C TRP A 113 -7.87 15.87 6.65
N GLY A 114 -8.36 14.94 7.49
CA GLY A 114 -9.64 15.07 8.17
C GLY A 114 -9.53 16.07 9.32
N SER A 115 -9.97 17.30 9.09
CA SER A 115 -9.87 18.39 10.07
C SER A 115 -10.70 18.14 11.34
N GLY A 116 -10.04 17.77 12.44
CA GLY A 116 -10.58 17.78 13.81
C GLY A 116 -11.87 16.95 14.03
N ALA A 117 -12.69 17.34 15.01
CA ALA A 117 -13.88 16.60 15.46
C ALA A 117 -14.99 16.36 14.38
N MET A 118 -14.89 16.98 13.20
CA MET A 118 -15.78 16.76 12.04
C MET A 118 -15.10 16.03 10.87
N GLY A 119 -13.80 15.72 10.96
CA GLY A 119 -12.99 15.16 9.86
C GLY A 119 -13.45 13.79 9.34
N ALA A 120 -14.17 13.02 10.16
CA ALA A 120 -14.69 11.70 9.77
C ALA A 120 -15.82 11.74 8.71
N PHE A 121 -16.34 12.92 8.38
CA PHE A 121 -17.42 13.11 7.39
C PHE A 121 -16.98 13.87 6.13
N GLN A 122 -15.70 14.20 6.01
CA GLN A 122 -15.17 14.89 4.84
C GLN A 122 -14.74 13.88 3.77
N ASN A 123 -15.56 13.76 2.72
CA ASN A 123 -15.28 12.85 1.62
C ASN A 123 -14.11 13.31 0.73
N ASN A 124 -13.58 14.53 0.91
CA ASN A 124 -12.53 15.09 0.06
C ASN A 124 -11.09 14.83 0.56
N THR A 125 -10.88 14.10 1.66
CA THR A 125 -9.54 13.95 2.28
C THR A 125 -8.48 13.35 1.34
N LEU A 126 -8.81 12.29 0.60
CA LEU A 126 -7.90 11.71 -0.41
C LEU A 126 -7.62 12.70 -1.54
N ASN A 127 -8.63 13.48 -1.94
CA ASN A 127 -8.49 14.50 -2.96
C ASN A 127 -7.55 15.62 -2.52
N SER A 128 -7.73 16.13 -1.30
CA SER A 128 -6.87 17.15 -0.70
C SER A 128 -5.43 16.69 -0.64
N TYR A 129 -5.19 15.41 -0.30
CA TYR A 129 -3.84 14.83 -0.35
C TYR A 129 -3.26 14.84 -1.78
N LEU A 130 -4.03 14.49 -2.80
CA LEU A 130 -3.57 14.52 -4.19
C LEU A 130 -3.30 15.95 -4.67
N VAL A 131 -4.19 16.91 -4.37
CA VAL A 131 -4.00 18.33 -4.72
C VAL A 131 -2.73 18.89 -4.09
N GLU A 132 -2.48 18.59 -2.81
CA GLU A 132 -1.28 19.07 -2.09
C GLU A 132 0.05 18.53 -2.66
N HIS A 133 0.03 17.36 -3.31
CA HIS A 133 1.24 16.74 -3.86
C HIS A 133 1.38 16.92 -5.38
N ASN A 134 0.43 17.61 -6.02
CA ASN A 134 0.39 17.80 -7.46
C ASN A 134 -0.03 19.24 -7.79
N ASP A 135 0.91 20.17 -7.59
CA ASP A 135 0.69 21.63 -7.64
C ASP A 135 0.28 22.19 -9.02
N ASP A 136 0.47 21.41 -10.09
CA ASP A 136 0.08 21.77 -11.45
C ASP A 136 -1.20 21.03 -11.88
N PRO A 137 -2.17 21.69 -12.53
CA PRO A 137 -3.42 21.06 -12.97
C PRO A 137 -3.23 19.80 -13.81
N LYS A 138 -2.20 19.72 -14.67
CA LYS A 138 -1.92 18.53 -15.47
C LYS A 138 -1.34 17.40 -14.63
N MET A 139 -0.53 17.74 -13.62
CA MET A 139 -0.01 16.75 -12.67
C MET A 139 -1.15 16.15 -11.85
N TYR A 140 -2.06 17.00 -11.34
CA TYR A 140 -3.23 16.55 -10.61
C TYR A 140 -4.14 15.68 -11.48
N GLN A 141 -4.43 16.10 -12.72
CA GLN A 141 -5.21 15.30 -13.66
C GLN A 141 -4.57 13.92 -13.89
N GLY A 142 -3.25 13.87 -14.13
CA GLY A 142 -2.54 12.60 -14.28
C GLY A 142 -2.54 11.74 -13.01
N ALA A 143 -2.52 12.34 -11.82
CA ALA A 143 -2.65 11.62 -10.55
C ALA A 143 -4.07 11.06 -10.38
N GLN A 144 -5.10 11.82 -10.73
CA GLN A 144 -6.49 11.37 -10.70
C GLN A 144 -6.75 10.24 -11.70
N GLU A 145 -6.22 10.31 -12.92
CA GLU A 145 -6.31 9.23 -13.91
C GLU A 145 -5.68 7.93 -13.37
N ARG A 146 -4.49 8.04 -12.79
CA ARG A 146 -3.81 6.90 -12.13
C ARG A 146 -4.61 6.38 -10.94
N PHE A 147 -5.24 7.27 -10.18
CA PHE A 147 -6.11 6.90 -9.07
C PHE A 147 -7.30 6.07 -9.55
N CYS A 148 -8.04 6.56 -10.53
CA CYS A 148 -9.20 5.86 -11.09
C CYS A 148 -8.81 4.48 -11.65
N ALA A 149 -7.75 4.43 -12.46
CA ALA A 149 -7.28 3.19 -13.07
C ALA A 149 -6.82 2.15 -12.02
N SER A 150 -5.97 2.57 -11.08
CA SER A 150 -5.43 1.68 -10.05
C SER A 150 -6.47 1.27 -9.01
N CYS A 151 -7.44 2.13 -8.70
CA CYS A 151 -8.59 1.82 -7.85
C CYS A 151 -9.46 0.73 -8.50
N ALA A 152 -9.79 0.87 -9.79
CA ALA A 152 -10.53 -0.14 -10.54
C ALA A 152 -9.77 -1.47 -10.59
N ALA A 153 -8.46 -1.43 -10.85
CA ALA A 153 -7.59 -2.61 -10.88
C ALA A 153 -7.54 -3.33 -9.52
N CYS A 154 -7.39 -2.60 -8.42
CA CYS A 154 -7.42 -3.16 -7.06
C CYS A 154 -8.79 -3.75 -6.71
N CYS A 155 -9.87 -3.06 -7.08
CA CYS A 155 -11.24 -3.51 -6.91
C CYS A 155 -11.47 -4.89 -7.58
N VAL A 156 -11.12 -5.00 -8.87
CA VAL A 156 -11.24 -6.26 -9.61
C VAL A 156 -10.31 -7.34 -9.06
N SER A 157 -9.04 -7.00 -8.78
CA SER A 157 -8.05 -7.96 -8.26
C SER A 157 -8.49 -8.58 -6.94
N THR A 158 -8.92 -7.75 -5.99
CA THR A 158 -9.34 -8.23 -4.67
C THR A 158 -10.62 -9.04 -4.71
N TYR A 159 -11.56 -8.67 -5.57
CA TYR A 159 -12.78 -9.45 -5.79
C TYR A 159 -12.46 -10.84 -6.38
N VAL A 160 -11.69 -10.89 -7.47
CA VAL A 160 -11.34 -12.13 -8.18
C VAL A 160 -10.52 -13.06 -7.30
N LEU A 161 -9.53 -12.52 -6.59
CA LEU A 161 -8.65 -13.30 -5.70
C LEU A 161 -9.31 -13.62 -4.34
N GLY A 162 -10.48 -13.06 -4.05
CA GLY A 162 -11.16 -13.26 -2.77
C GLY A 162 -10.35 -12.74 -1.58
N ILE A 163 -9.69 -11.60 -1.75
CA ILE A 163 -8.91 -10.93 -0.69
C ILE A 163 -9.87 -10.26 0.28
N ALA A 164 -9.69 -10.57 1.56
CA ALA A 164 -10.51 -10.11 2.68
C ALA A 164 -9.81 -9.00 3.49
N ASP A 165 -10.45 -8.55 4.56
CA ASP A 165 -9.98 -7.56 5.56
C ASP A 165 -9.50 -6.26 4.91
N ARG A 166 -10.23 -5.78 3.90
CA ARG A 166 -9.95 -4.53 3.21
C ARG A 166 -10.56 -3.37 4.01
N HIS A 167 -9.70 -2.57 4.61
CA HIS A 167 -10.03 -1.38 5.39
C HIS A 167 -8.97 -0.30 5.15
N ASN A 168 -9.20 0.94 5.60
CA ASN A 168 -8.35 2.09 5.27
C ASN A 168 -6.88 1.96 5.74
N GLY A 169 -6.60 1.13 6.77
CA GLY A 169 -5.22 0.79 7.16
C GLY A 169 -4.50 -0.22 6.23
N ASN A 170 -5.22 -0.90 5.34
CA ASN A 170 -4.67 -1.89 4.40
C ASN A 170 -4.70 -1.39 2.94
N ILE A 171 -4.97 -0.10 2.76
CA ILE A 171 -5.04 0.57 1.46
C ILE A 171 -4.09 1.74 1.54
N MET A 172 -3.23 1.86 0.54
CA MET A 172 -2.25 2.91 0.42
C MET A 172 -2.53 3.76 -0.82
N LEU A 173 -2.17 5.03 -0.73
CA LEU A 173 -2.20 5.99 -1.83
C LEU A 173 -0.83 6.62 -1.97
N SER A 174 -0.26 6.57 -3.18
CA SER A 174 0.97 7.28 -3.51
C SER A 174 0.71 8.73 -3.93
N THR A 175 1.72 9.59 -3.77
CA THR A 175 1.67 11.01 -4.16
C THR A 175 1.44 11.20 -5.66
N ASP A 176 1.82 10.22 -6.48
CA ASP A 176 1.57 10.22 -7.92
C ASP A 176 0.19 9.65 -8.32
N GLY A 177 -0.67 9.37 -7.34
CA GLY A 177 -2.07 9.01 -7.56
C GLY A 177 -2.38 7.52 -7.56
N ARG A 178 -1.40 6.61 -7.48
CA ARG A 178 -1.71 5.16 -7.50
C ARG A 178 -2.23 4.66 -6.16
N LEU A 179 -3.43 4.09 -6.18
CA LEU A 179 -4.01 3.36 -5.07
C LEU A 179 -3.58 1.88 -5.13
N PHE A 180 -3.16 1.31 -4.01
CA PHE A 180 -2.79 -0.09 -3.93
C PHE A 180 -3.09 -0.69 -2.56
N HIS A 181 -3.26 -2.01 -2.55
CA HIS A 181 -3.59 -2.75 -1.33
C HIS A 181 -2.33 -3.37 -0.73
N ILE A 182 -2.29 -3.46 0.60
CA ILE A 182 -1.22 -4.10 1.36
C ILE A 182 -1.77 -5.16 2.32
N ASP A 183 -0.91 -5.97 2.92
CA ASP A 183 -1.24 -6.98 3.93
C ASP A 183 -2.31 -7.98 3.45
N PHE A 184 -1.88 -9.00 2.73
CA PHE A 184 -2.75 -10.03 2.15
C PHE A 184 -2.80 -11.30 3.02
N GLY A 185 -2.62 -11.21 4.34
CA GLY A 185 -2.67 -12.37 5.24
C GLY A 185 -4.05 -13.03 5.37
N HIS A 186 -5.10 -12.45 4.78
CA HIS A 186 -6.47 -12.98 4.81
C HIS A 186 -7.05 -13.09 3.38
N VAL A 187 -7.04 -14.29 2.80
CA VAL A 187 -7.44 -14.56 1.41
C VAL A 187 -8.25 -15.86 1.34
N LEU A 188 -8.98 -16.06 0.24
CA LEU A 188 -9.64 -17.31 -0.15
C LEU A 188 -10.65 -17.84 0.87
N GLY A 189 -11.38 -16.94 1.52
CA GLY A 189 -12.53 -17.33 2.32
C GLY A 189 -12.26 -17.64 3.79
N HIS A 190 -11.02 -17.53 4.25
CA HIS A 190 -10.66 -17.51 5.68
C HIS A 190 -11.02 -16.17 6.33
N PHE A 191 -12.30 -15.81 6.25
CA PHE A 191 -12.84 -14.58 6.83
C PHE A 191 -12.83 -14.66 8.35
N LYS A 192 -12.44 -13.58 9.03
CA LYS A 192 -12.68 -13.45 10.46
C LYS A 192 -14.18 -13.50 10.71
N LYS A 193 -14.63 -14.43 11.55
CA LYS A 193 -15.98 -14.40 12.13
C LYS A 193 -15.95 -13.52 13.37
N ILE A 194 -17.04 -12.81 13.65
CA ILE A 194 -17.20 -12.14 14.94
C ILE A 194 -17.14 -13.22 16.03
N LYS A 195 -16.22 -13.04 17.00
CA LYS A 195 -16.02 -14.01 18.09
C LYS A 195 -17.35 -14.26 18.81
N GLY A 196 -17.76 -15.52 18.89
CA GLY A 196 -18.96 -15.94 19.62
C GLY A 196 -20.28 -15.90 18.85
N THR A 197 -20.33 -15.39 17.61
CA THR A 197 -21.61 -15.25 16.88
C THR A 197 -21.67 -15.97 15.53
N GLY A 198 -20.53 -16.45 15.00
CA GLY A 198 -20.48 -17.16 13.71
C GLY A 198 -20.74 -16.28 12.47
N ILE A 199 -21.12 -15.02 12.67
CA ILE A 199 -21.38 -14.03 11.61
C ILE A 199 -20.06 -13.61 10.96
N LYS A 200 -20.01 -13.55 9.63
CA LYS A 200 -18.87 -13.01 8.89
C LYS A 200 -18.65 -11.55 9.28
N ARG A 201 -17.44 -11.20 9.72
CA ARG A 201 -17.08 -9.83 10.10
C ARG A 201 -17.12 -8.89 8.90
N GLU A 202 -16.79 -9.40 7.72
CA GLU A 202 -16.86 -8.66 6.47
C GLU A 202 -18.21 -8.83 5.79
N LYS A 203 -18.83 -7.69 5.50
CA LYS A 203 -20.12 -7.60 4.79
C LYS A 203 -19.96 -7.21 3.32
N THR A 204 -18.87 -6.55 2.94
CA THR A 204 -18.67 -6.01 1.59
C THR A 204 -17.52 -6.73 0.89
N LYS A 205 -17.78 -7.24 -0.32
CA LYS A 205 -16.78 -7.94 -1.16
C LYS A 205 -15.86 -7.00 -1.94
N LEU A 206 -16.13 -5.70 -1.88
CA LEU A 206 -15.48 -4.65 -2.64
C LEU A 206 -15.32 -3.43 -1.72
N VAL A 207 -14.15 -2.79 -1.72
CA VAL A 207 -13.94 -1.53 -0.98
C VAL A 207 -13.89 -0.39 -1.98
N LEU A 208 -14.98 0.38 -1.99
CA LEU A 208 -15.11 1.62 -2.73
C LEU A 208 -15.75 2.62 -1.78
N THR A 209 -14.93 3.46 -1.15
CA THR A 209 -15.39 4.36 -0.09
C THR A 209 -15.91 5.68 -0.66
N PRO A 210 -16.72 6.45 0.08
CA PRO A 210 -17.15 7.78 -0.36
C PRO A 210 -16.01 8.71 -0.77
N GLU A 211 -14.85 8.60 -0.13
CA GLU A 211 -13.65 9.37 -0.45
C GLU A 211 -13.03 8.96 -1.79
N MET A 212 -13.04 7.65 -2.09
CA MET A 212 -12.62 7.17 -3.41
C MET A 212 -13.57 7.66 -4.50
N MET A 213 -14.87 7.62 -4.22
CA MET A 213 -15.90 8.13 -5.15
C MET A 213 -15.76 9.63 -5.40
N PHE A 214 -15.40 10.41 -4.38
CA PHE A 214 -15.15 11.84 -4.53
C PHE A 214 -14.01 12.11 -5.53
N VAL A 215 -12.87 11.41 -5.40
CA VAL A 215 -11.74 11.56 -6.35
C VAL A 215 -12.12 11.11 -7.76
N ILE A 216 -12.88 10.00 -7.88
CA ILE A 216 -13.34 9.46 -9.17
C ILE A 216 -14.29 10.40 -9.90
N ASN A 217 -15.16 11.11 -9.16
CA ASN A 217 -16.14 12.03 -9.72
C ASN A 217 -15.61 13.45 -9.93
N GLU A 218 -14.30 13.62 -10.00
CA GLU A 218 -13.61 14.90 -10.24
C GLU A 218 -13.69 15.94 -9.10
N GLY A 219 -14.16 15.54 -7.92
CA GLY A 219 -14.32 16.40 -6.74
C GLY A 219 -15.77 16.74 -6.44
#